data_AF-A0A7I4XVA8-F1
#
_entry.id   AF-A0A7I4XVA8-F1
#
_cell.length_a   1.000
_cell.length_b   1.000
_cell.length_c   1.000
_cell.angle_alpha   90.00
_cell.angle_beta   90.00
_cell.angle_gamma   90.00
#
_symmetry.space_group_name_H-M   'P 1'
#
loop_
_entity.id
_entity.type
_entity.pdbx_description
1 polymer ?
#
loop_
_entity_poly.entity_id
_entity_poly.type
_entity_poly.pdbx_seq_one_letter_code
_entity_poly.pdbx_strand_id
1 'polypeptide(L)'
;MAGKRSFVGQVSDDETKLAISLNVSKFKPDELKVNIDGRTLTVEVKQEVKEGSSYTARSFLRQWTVPKGVDADQIQFTLTENGHLTIEVPKPKPTITSRSIPIQKAIDQPTVKSS
;
A
#
# COMPACT_ATOMS: atom_id res chain seq x y z
N MET A 1 0.42 -35.65 -1.00
CA MET A 1 1.15 -34.36 -1.08
C MET A 1 0.13 -33.23 -1.10
N ALA A 2 -0.05 -32.50 0.01
CA ALA A 2 -0.98 -31.37 0.07
C ALA A 2 -0.28 -30.15 -0.57
N GLY A 3 -0.66 -29.81 -1.80
CA GLY A 3 -0.16 -28.62 -2.47
C GLY A 3 -0.45 -27.40 -1.62
N LYS A 4 0.60 -26.70 -1.16
CA LYS A 4 0.50 -25.31 -0.72
C LYS A 4 -0.12 -24.53 -1.89
N ARG A 5 -1.44 -24.36 -1.87
CA ARG A 5 -2.12 -23.35 -2.70
C ARG A 5 -1.72 -22.02 -2.10
N SER A 6 -0.55 -21.54 -2.52
CA SER A 6 -0.08 -20.20 -2.25
C SER A 6 -1.22 -19.26 -2.60
N PHE A 7 -1.73 -18.55 -1.61
CA PHE A 7 -2.64 -17.44 -1.81
C PHE A 7 -1.84 -16.34 -2.53
N VAL A 8 -1.64 -16.44 -3.84
CA VAL A 8 -0.81 -15.47 -4.57
C VAL A 8 -1.66 -14.24 -4.80
N GLY A 9 -1.44 -13.21 -3.98
CA GLY A 9 -1.91 -11.87 -4.30
C GLY A 9 -1.13 -11.31 -5.47
N GLN A 10 -1.81 -10.69 -6.42
CA GLN A 10 -1.17 -9.89 -7.46
C GLN A 10 -0.93 -8.49 -6.91
N VAL A 11 0.28 -7.96 -7.12
CA VAL A 11 0.64 -6.59 -6.75
C VAL A 11 1.04 -5.87 -8.03
N SER A 12 0.44 -4.72 -8.28
CA SER A 12 0.78 -3.81 -9.36
C SER A 12 1.14 -2.46 -8.75
N ASP A 13 2.30 -1.92 -9.12
CA ASP A 13 2.79 -0.65 -8.61
C ASP A 13 3.12 0.26 -9.79
N ASP A 14 2.26 1.24 -10.07
CA ASP A 14 2.42 2.20 -11.16
C ASP A 14 2.73 3.61 -10.63
N GLU A 15 2.84 4.61 -11.49
CA GLU A 15 3.18 5.98 -11.08
C GLU A 15 2.10 6.65 -10.22
N THR A 16 0.86 6.17 -10.31
CA THR A 16 -0.33 6.80 -9.73
C THR A 16 -0.87 6.07 -8.51
N LYS A 17 -0.66 4.74 -8.41
CA LYS A 17 -1.16 3.92 -7.31
C LYS A 17 -0.39 2.62 -7.13
N LEU A 18 -0.55 2.05 -5.93
CA LEU A 18 -0.26 0.66 -5.62
C LEU A 18 -1.60 -0.10 -5.56
N ALA A 19 -1.77 -1.13 -6.39
CA ALA A 19 -2.96 -1.98 -6.42
C ALA A 19 -2.61 -3.41 -5.98
N ILE A 20 -3.38 -3.95 -5.03
CA ILE A 20 -3.24 -5.29 -4.49
C ILE A 20 -4.53 -6.07 -4.73
N SER A 21 -4.43 -7.22 -5.39
CA SER A 21 -5.58 -8.08 -5.70
C SER A 21 -5.42 -9.46 -5.06
N LEU A 22 -6.46 -9.91 -4.37
CA LEU A 22 -6.49 -11.15 -3.58
C LEU A 22 -7.76 -11.95 -3.90
N ASN A 23 -7.63 -13.25 -4.17
CA ASN A 23 -8.78 -14.13 -4.28
C ASN A 23 -9.18 -14.66 -2.90
N VAL A 24 -10.19 -14.04 -2.30
CA VAL A 24 -10.76 -14.36 -0.98
C VAL A 24 -12.05 -15.19 -1.07
N SER A 25 -12.41 -15.74 -2.22
CA SER A 25 -13.69 -16.47 -2.47
C SER A 25 -14.02 -17.64 -1.53
N LYS A 26 -13.05 -18.13 -0.76
CA LYS A 26 -13.24 -19.21 0.23
C LYS A 26 -13.57 -18.72 1.64
N PHE A 27 -13.59 -17.39 1.81
CA PHE A 27 -13.79 -16.72 3.07
C PHE A 27 -15.01 -15.82 2.98
N LYS A 28 -15.71 -15.67 4.09
CA LYS A 28 -16.80 -14.72 4.18
C LYS A 28 -16.26 -13.31 4.41
N PRO A 29 -16.97 -12.25 3.99
CA PRO A 29 -16.51 -10.88 4.20
C PRO A 29 -16.23 -10.52 5.67
N ASP A 30 -16.97 -11.08 6.61
CA ASP A 30 -16.82 -10.87 8.06
C ASP A 30 -15.59 -11.59 8.67
N GLU A 31 -15.03 -12.58 7.96
CA GLU A 31 -13.78 -13.25 8.32
C GLU A 31 -12.53 -12.47 7.88
N LEU A 32 -12.73 -11.42 7.06
CA LEU A 32 -11.67 -10.56 6.52
C LEU A 32 -11.53 -9.30 7.36
N LYS A 33 -10.28 -8.92 7.66
CA LYS A 33 -9.95 -7.65 8.28
C LYS A 33 -8.84 -6.97 7.51
N VAL A 34 -9.06 -5.70 7.17
CA VAL A 34 -8.03 -4.86 6.57
C VAL A 34 -7.69 -3.74 7.54
N ASN A 35 -6.41 -3.51 7.77
CA ASN A 35 -5.92 -2.42 8.60
C ASN A 35 -4.74 -1.73 7.95
N ILE A 36 -4.50 -0.49 8.35
CA ILE A 36 -3.27 0.22 8.07
C ILE A 36 -2.71 0.77 9.38
N ASP A 37 -1.44 0.48 9.64
CA ASP A 37 -0.69 1.03 10.77
C ASP A 37 0.62 1.64 10.25
N GLY A 38 0.72 2.96 10.35
CA GLY A 38 1.78 3.76 9.73
C GLY A 38 1.86 3.53 8.21
N ARG A 39 2.84 2.72 7.78
CA ARG A 39 3.06 2.38 6.36
C ARG A 39 2.84 0.89 6.06
N THR A 40 2.25 0.15 6.98
CA THR A 40 2.00 -1.29 6.83
C THR A 40 0.51 -1.51 6.66
N LEU A 41 0.11 -1.88 5.43
CA LEU A 41 -1.22 -2.37 5.13
C LEU A 41 -1.26 -3.87 5.45
N THR A 42 -2.18 -4.30 6.31
CA THR A 42 -2.37 -5.72 6.65
C THR A 42 -3.73 -6.19 6.19
N VAL A 43 -3.77 -7.35 5.54
CA VAL A 43 -4.98 -8.14 5.33
C VAL A 43 -4.88 -9.39 6.17
N GLU A 44 -5.80 -9.52 7.12
CA GLU A 44 -5.94 -10.66 8.02
C GLU A 44 -7.21 -11.43 7.66
N VAL A 45 -7.13 -12.75 7.71
CA VAL A 45 -8.26 -13.66 7.54
C VAL A 45 -8.27 -14.65 8.68
N LYS A 46 -9.41 -14.80 9.34
CA LYS A 46 -9.64 -15.78 10.41
C LYS A 46 -10.92 -16.52 10.15
N GLN A 47 -10.80 -17.83 9.89
CA GLN A 47 -11.92 -18.70 9.59
C GLN A 47 -11.93 -19.87 10.58
N GLU A 48 -13.07 -20.08 11.21
CA GLU A 48 -13.34 -21.24 12.06
C GLU A 48 -14.58 -21.96 11.53
N VAL A 49 -14.43 -23.24 11.19
CA VAL A 49 -15.51 -24.07 10.66
C VAL A 49 -15.72 -25.24 11.60
N LYS A 50 -16.96 -25.39 12.07
CA LYS A 50 -17.41 -26.52 12.88
C LYS A 50 -18.44 -27.34 12.10
N GLU A 51 -18.10 -28.59 11.83
CA GLU A 51 -18.93 -29.53 11.09
C GLU A 51 -19.06 -30.83 11.90
N GLY A 52 -20.18 -30.97 12.62
CA GLY A 52 -20.40 -32.09 13.53
C GLY A 52 -19.35 -32.14 14.66
N SER A 53 -18.54 -33.20 14.66
CA SER A 53 -17.40 -33.38 15.59
C SER A 53 -16.08 -32.81 15.06
N SER A 54 -16.04 -32.35 13.81
CA SER A 54 -14.85 -31.77 13.19
C SER A 54 -14.77 -30.26 13.45
N TYR A 55 -13.56 -29.78 13.72
CA TYR A 55 -13.23 -28.38 13.88
C TYR A 55 -12.01 -28.03 13.03
N THR A 56 -12.11 -27.00 12.21
CA THR A 56 -11.01 -26.47 11.41
C THR A 56 -10.86 -24.99 11.66
N ALA A 57 -9.68 -24.57 12.10
CA ALA A 57 -9.28 -23.16 12.17
C ALA A 57 -8.22 -22.86 11.10
N ARG A 58 -8.37 -21.72 10.41
CA ARG A 58 -7.40 -21.20 9.45
C ARG A 58 -7.21 -19.72 9.71
N SER A 59 -5.96 -19.30 9.88
CA SER A 59 -5.59 -17.90 9.95
C SER A 59 -4.55 -17.58 8.90
N PHE A 60 -4.69 -16.41 8.28
CA PHE A 60 -3.75 -15.91 7.31
C PHE A 60 -3.54 -14.42 7.50
N LEU A 61 -2.31 -13.98 7.32
CA LEU A 61 -1.95 -12.58 7.41
C LEU A 61 -0.99 -12.26 6.26
N ARG A 62 -1.29 -11.20 5.52
CA ARG A 62 -0.37 -10.60 4.56
C ARG A 62 -0.22 -9.12 4.81
N GLN A 63 1.01 -8.67 4.62
CA GLN A 63 1.39 -7.29 4.80
C GLN A 63 2.06 -6.75 3.55
N TRP A 64 1.78 -5.48 3.28
CA TRP A 64 2.42 -4.70 2.24
C TRP A 64 2.85 -3.36 2.80
N THR A 65 4.05 -2.93 2.41
CA THR A 65 4.50 -1.58 2.70
C THR A 65 3.92 -0.63 1.67
N VAL A 66 3.15 0.36 2.12
CA VAL A 66 2.56 1.37 1.23
C VAL A 66 3.55 2.51 0.92
N PRO A 67 3.34 3.25 -0.18
CA PRO A 67 4.14 4.43 -0.49
C PRO A 67 4.19 5.47 0.65
N LYS A 68 5.22 6.32 0.67
CA LYS A 68 5.29 7.42 1.64
C LYS A 68 4.27 8.50 1.25
N GLY A 69 3.69 9.17 2.24
CA GLY A 69 2.76 10.28 2.01
C GLY A 69 1.40 9.85 1.46
N VAL A 70 1.06 8.56 1.58
CA VAL A 70 -0.29 8.06 1.35
C VAL A 70 -1.19 8.60 2.45
N ASP A 71 -2.31 9.18 2.04
CA ASP A 71 -3.43 9.47 2.93
C ASP A 71 -4.25 8.19 3.09
N ALA A 72 -4.34 7.67 4.32
CA ALA A 72 -5.04 6.42 4.63
C ALA A 72 -6.53 6.51 4.27
N ASP A 73 -7.13 7.71 4.37
CA ASP A 73 -8.53 7.95 4.04
C ASP A 73 -8.80 7.88 2.54
N GLN A 74 -7.75 7.93 1.71
CA GLN A 74 -7.84 7.80 0.25
C GLN A 74 -7.69 6.35 -0.22
N ILE A 75 -7.42 5.39 0.67
CA ILE A 75 -7.31 3.98 0.30
C ILE A 75 -8.70 3.45 -0.03
N GLN A 76 -8.84 2.85 -1.21
CA GLN A 76 -10.10 2.29 -1.69
C GLN A 76 -10.05 0.77 -1.69
N PHE A 77 -11.19 0.16 -1.40
CA PHE A 77 -11.35 -1.28 -1.33
C PHE A 77 -12.61 -1.70 -2.08
N THR A 78 -12.49 -2.75 -2.88
CA THR A 78 -13.63 -3.36 -3.56
C THR A 78 -13.57 -4.86 -3.35
N LEU A 79 -14.68 -5.44 -2.88
CA LEU A 79 -14.88 -6.88 -2.84
C LEU A 79 -16.02 -7.24 -3.79
N THR A 80 -15.70 -8.01 -4.82
CA THR A 80 -16.68 -8.49 -5.79
C THR A 80 -17.42 -9.71 -5.25
N GLU A 81 -18.60 -10.01 -5.81
CA GLU A 81 -19.41 -11.18 -5.42
C GLU A 81 -18.69 -12.52 -5.61
N ASN A 82 -17.81 -12.61 -6.60
CA ASN A 82 -16.96 -13.79 -6.82
C ASN A 82 -15.73 -13.85 -5.91
N GLY A 83 -15.63 -12.97 -4.91
CA GLY A 83 -14.60 -13.02 -3.87
C GLY A 83 -13.23 -12.53 -4.33
N HIS A 84 -13.17 -11.53 -5.22
CA HIS A 84 -11.93 -10.83 -5.52
C HIS A 84 -11.89 -9.53 -4.72
N LEU A 85 -10.94 -9.45 -3.78
CA LEU A 85 -10.63 -8.24 -3.03
C LEU A 85 -9.56 -7.45 -3.77
N THR A 86 -9.86 -6.21 -4.12
CA THR A 86 -8.88 -5.24 -4.65
C THR A 86 -8.71 -4.10 -3.67
N ILE A 87 -7.46 -3.74 -3.41
CA ILE A 87 -7.05 -2.64 -2.55
C ILE A 87 -6.24 -1.68 -3.40
N GLU A 88 -6.67 -0.42 -3.49
CA GLU A 88 -5.98 0.62 -4.23
C GLU A 88 -5.48 1.71 -3.27
N VAL A 89 -4.17 1.92 -3.30
CA VAL A 89 -3.48 2.92 -2.50
C VAL A 89 -2.95 4.00 -3.43
N PRO A 90 -3.60 5.18 -3.51
CA PRO A 90 -3.17 6.24 -4.41
C PRO A 90 -1.82 6.82 -3.96
N LYS A 91 -0.93 7.07 -4.92
CA LYS A 91 0.34 7.74 -4.69
C LYS A 91 0.12 9.25 -4.69
N PRO A 92 0.77 10.00 -3.77
CA PRO A 92 0.73 11.45 -3.82
C PRO A 92 1.31 11.94 -5.14
N LYS A 93 0.64 12.91 -5.76
CA LYS A 93 1.13 13.53 -7.01
C LYS A 93 2.49 14.18 -6.73
N PRO A 94 3.50 13.99 -7.61
CA PRO A 94 4.78 14.66 -7.46
C PRO A 94 4.55 16.17 -7.46
N THR A 95 4.87 16.83 -6.34
CA THR A 95 4.80 18.29 -6.23
C THR A 95 5.99 18.87 -6.98
N ILE A 96 5.83 19.10 -8.29
CA ILE A 96 6.85 19.80 -9.09
C ILE A 96 6.86 21.25 -8.63
N THR A 97 7.76 21.56 -7.70
CA THR A 97 8.02 22.94 -7.28
C THR A 97 9.27 23.40 -8.00
N SER A 98 9.16 23.72 -9.30
CA SER A 98 10.27 24.37 -10.00
C SER A 98 10.43 25.78 -9.44
N ARG A 99 11.55 26.03 -8.76
CA ARG A 99 11.91 27.35 -8.25
C ARG A 99 13.11 27.87 -9.02
N SER A 100 12.96 29.03 -9.66
CA SER A 100 14.09 29.75 -10.23
C SER A 100 14.96 30.28 -9.08
N ILE A 101 16.24 29.94 -9.07
CA ILE A 101 17.21 30.45 -8.10
C ILE A 101 17.95 31.61 -8.77
N PRO A 102 17.75 32.87 -8.33
CA PRO A 102 18.47 34.00 -8.91
C PRO A 102 19.95 33.95 -8.52
N ILE A 103 20.84 34.06 -9.51
CA ILE A 103 22.28 34.20 -9.29
C ILE A 103 22.57 35.68 -9.02
N GLN A 104 23.04 36.00 -7.81
CA GLN A 104 23.53 37.34 -7.50
C GLN A 104 25.02 37.44 -7.88
N LYS A 105 25.39 38.52 -8.57
CA LYS A 105 26.81 38.82 -8.82
C LYS A 105 27.52 39.07 -7.49
N ALA A 106 28.62 38.36 -7.26
CA ALA A 106 29.58 38.76 -6.24
C ALA A 106 30.14 40.13 -6.64
N ILE A 107 30.06 41.11 -5.74
CA ILE A 107 30.75 42.38 -5.91
C ILE A 107 32.21 42.11 -5.59
N ASP A 108 33.06 42.05 -6.63
CA ASP A 108 34.50 42.06 -6.44
C ASP A 108 34.89 43.38 -5.77
N GLN A 109 35.43 43.27 -4.56
CA GLN A 109 35.88 44.40 -3.76
C GLN A 109 36.98 45.16 -4.54
N PRO A 110 36.86 46.49 -4.78
CA PRO A 110 37.88 47.20 -5.53
C PRO A 110 39.18 47.21 -4.74
N THR A 111 40.25 46.75 -5.39
CA THR A 111 41.62 46.80 -4.90
C THR A 111 42.01 48.23 -4.58
N VAL A 112 42.27 48.51 -3.30
CA VAL A 112 42.88 49.77 -2.86
C VAL A 112 44.31 49.79 -3.41
N LYS A 113 44.56 50.58 -4.46
CA LYS A 113 45.94 50.97 -4.81
C LYS A 113 46.39 52.02 -3.79
N SER A 114 47.17 51.58 -2.81
CA SER A 114 47.94 52.46 -1.93
C SER A 114 48.97 53.23 -2.77
N SER A 115 49.02 54.55 -2.55
CA SER A 115 49.99 55.49 -3.13
C SER A 115 51.37 55.36 -2.50
#